data_AF-A0A6M4X221-F1
#
_entry.id   AF-A0A6M4X221-F1
#
_cell.length_a   1.000
_cell.length_b   1.000
_cell.length_c   1.000
_cell.angle_alpha   90.00
_cell.angle_beta   90.00
_cell.angle_gamma   90.00
#
_symmetry.space_group_name_H-M   'P 1'
#
loop_
_entity.id
_entity.type
_entity.pdbx_description
1 polymer ?
#
loop_
_entity_poly.entity_id
_entity_poly.type
_entity_poly.pdbx_seq_one_letter_code
_entity_poly.pdbx_strand_id
1 'polypeptide(L)'
;MSQVDLLIAVLTVFCVVYTVLGVLWWLQDRADRAVVARVDGAQVDPYHAVATIDGDQGADRAAAAELLLAGLIRIEEDGRVAVTGRGAETDRMPEHPVPAAVLVTLRGHTRPHPLIWLYVDAEHCRRRDPFLRAEDARWPRWPGHAEDRLQIAAILVAPLLAGWLAAQLLYVSDAFAPNAAEIAVGAFLGLLTWAVFALVLHVVVMVVWPERRDRFAEYCRTLPPHPAEAALDPGQREQLARAMDYSPPSEPDPWPLDTPGAF
;
A
#
# COMPACT_ATOMS: atom_id res chain seq x y z
N MET A 1 22.37 43.19 -5.68
CA MET A 1 21.22 42.51 -5.05
C MET A 1 21.50 42.50 -3.57
N SER A 2 20.61 43.06 -2.75
CA SER A 2 20.79 43.13 -1.30
C SER A 2 20.58 41.74 -0.67
N GLN A 3 21.12 41.53 0.54
CA GLN A 3 20.87 40.32 1.34
C GLN A 3 19.36 40.07 1.58
N VAL A 4 18.58 41.16 1.67
CA VAL A 4 17.12 41.12 1.81
C VAL A 4 16.44 40.65 0.52
N ASP A 5 16.91 41.11 -0.64
CA ASP A 5 16.38 40.69 -1.95
C ASP A 5 16.52 39.17 -2.15
N LEU A 6 17.62 38.61 -1.65
CA LEU A 6 17.96 37.21 -1.81
C LEU A 6 17.16 36.30 -0.85
N LEU A 7 16.89 36.76 0.37
CA LEU A 7 15.93 36.10 1.28
C LEU A 7 14.50 36.11 0.71
N ILE A 8 14.05 37.24 0.15
CA ILE A 8 12.74 37.36 -0.49
C ILE A 8 12.65 36.41 -1.70
N ALA A 9 13.73 36.29 -2.48
CA ALA A 9 13.78 35.36 -3.61
C ALA A 9 13.61 33.90 -3.16
N VAL A 10 14.28 33.48 -2.08
CA VAL A 10 14.12 32.12 -1.51
C VAL A 10 12.68 31.88 -1.07
N LEU A 11 12.09 32.79 -0.28
CA LEU A 11 10.69 32.65 0.15
C LEU A 11 9.72 32.58 -1.03
N THR A 12 9.97 33.36 -2.08
CA THR A 12 9.17 33.33 -3.31
C THR A 12 9.26 31.96 -3.98
N VAL A 13 10.46 31.39 -4.10
CA VAL A 13 10.63 30.04 -4.67
C VAL A 13 9.90 28.99 -3.84
N PHE A 14 9.99 29.05 -2.52
CA PHE A 14 9.20 28.17 -1.64
C PHE A 14 7.70 28.26 -1.93
N CYS A 15 7.15 29.47 -1.96
CA CYS A 15 5.73 29.68 -2.26
C CYS A 15 5.37 29.11 -3.63
N VAL A 16 6.17 29.36 -4.66
CA VAL A 16 5.92 28.87 -6.02
C VAL A 16 5.94 27.34 -6.07
N VAL A 17 6.95 26.70 -5.49
CA VAL A 17 7.10 25.24 -5.50
C VAL A 17 5.91 24.57 -4.83
N TYR A 18 5.56 24.96 -3.60
CA TYR A 18 4.44 24.35 -2.88
C TYR A 18 3.09 24.69 -3.51
N THR A 19 2.94 25.88 -4.12
CA THR A 19 1.74 26.21 -4.90
C THR A 19 1.61 25.28 -6.12
N VAL A 20 2.68 25.07 -6.88
CA VAL A 20 2.66 24.17 -8.04
C VAL A 20 2.34 22.73 -7.62
N LEU A 21 2.98 22.22 -6.56
CA LEU A 21 2.68 20.88 -6.05
C LEU A 21 1.22 20.76 -5.58
N GLY A 22 0.70 21.79 -4.89
CA GLY A 22 -0.71 21.81 -4.45
C GLY A 22 -1.70 21.90 -5.61
N VAL A 23 -1.41 22.66 -6.66
CA VAL A 23 -2.22 22.72 -7.89
C VAL A 23 -2.20 21.37 -8.61
N LEU A 24 -1.03 20.72 -8.72
CA LEU A 24 -0.92 19.37 -9.30
C LEU A 24 -1.73 18.35 -8.51
N TRP A 25 -1.65 18.39 -7.17
CA TRP A 25 -2.47 17.56 -6.31
C TRP A 25 -3.97 17.80 -6.54
N TRP A 26 -4.41 19.06 -6.60
CA TRP A 26 -5.81 19.40 -6.84
C TRP A 26 -6.31 18.94 -8.21
N LEU A 27 -5.49 19.07 -9.25
CA LEU A 27 -5.82 18.58 -10.59
C LEU A 27 -5.96 17.05 -10.59
N GLN A 28 -5.10 16.34 -9.87
CA GLN A 28 -5.19 14.89 -9.70
C GLN A 28 -6.45 14.49 -8.94
N ASP A 29 -6.76 15.10 -7.78
CA ASP A 29 -7.99 14.80 -7.03
C ASP A 29 -9.25 15.12 -7.85
N ARG A 30 -9.23 16.20 -8.65
CA ARG A 30 -10.36 16.51 -9.55
C ARG A 30 -10.52 15.48 -10.66
N ALA A 31 -9.42 14.99 -11.23
CA ALA A 31 -9.44 13.92 -12.22
C ALA A 31 -9.94 12.61 -11.60
N ASP A 32 -9.46 12.26 -10.41
CA ASP A 32 -9.88 11.08 -9.66
C ASP A 32 -11.39 11.12 -9.35
N ARG A 33 -11.91 12.27 -8.92
CA ARG A 33 -13.37 12.48 -8.74
C ARG A 33 -14.17 12.30 -10.03
N ALA A 34 -13.68 12.83 -11.14
CA ALA A 34 -14.35 12.70 -12.42
C ALA A 34 -14.35 11.25 -12.94
N VAL A 35 -13.33 10.47 -12.62
CA VAL A 35 -13.25 9.04 -12.93
C VAL A 35 -14.25 8.24 -12.11
N VAL A 36 -14.30 8.41 -10.79
CA VAL A 36 -15.26 7.70 -9.93
C VAL A 36 -16.71 7.99 -10.34
N ALA A 37 -17.02 9.24 -10.69
CA ALA A 37 -18.35 9.61 -11.19
C ALA A 37 -18.74 8.91 -12.51
N ARG A 38 -17.78 8.39 -13.28
CA ARG A 38 -18.04 7.58 -14.48
C ARG A 38 -18.15 6.08 -14.18
N VAL A 39 -17.60 5.65 -13.05
CA VAL A 39 -17.70 4.27 -12.53
C VAL A 39 -19.05 4.03 -11.84
N ASP A 40 -19.69 5.11 -11.36
CA ASP A 40 -21.04 5.09 -10.80
C ASP A 40 -22.05 4.53 -11.83
N GLY A 41 -22.35 3.23 -11.72
CA GLY A 41 -23.20 2.46 -12.65
C GLY A 41 -22.51 1.29 -13.37
N ALA A 42 -21.19 1.17 -13.29
CA ALA A 42 -20.46 -0.01 -13.77
C ALA A 42 -20.44 -1.09 -12.67
N GLN A 43 -20.74 -2.34 -13.04
CA GLN A 43 -20.74 -3.46 -12.10
C GLN A 43 -19.29 -3.85 -11.79
N VAL A 44 -18.80 -3.46 -10.61
CA VAL A 44 -17.51 -3.91 -10.07
C VAL A 44 -17.65 -5.36 -9.63
N ASP A 45 -16.70 -6.20 -10.03
CA ASP A 45 -16.66 -7.58 -9.56
C ASP A 45 -16.43 -7.62 -8.03
N PRO A 46 -17.23 -8.40 -7.26
CA PRO A 46 -17.11 -8.47 -5.81
C PRO A 46 -15.71 -8.87 -5.31
N TYR A 47 -15.00 -9.74 -6.01
CA TYR A 47 -13.63 -10.14 -5.63
C TYR A 47 -12.66 -8.99 -5.81
N HIS A 48 -12.80 -8.23 -6.89
CA HIS A 48 -11.98 -7.05 -7.13
C HIS A 48 -12.28 -5.93 -6.13
N ALA A 49 -13.56 -5.75 -5.76
CA ALA A 49 -13.96 -4.78 -4.74
C ALA A 49 -13.31 -5.08 -3.38
N VAL A 50 -13.35 -6.34 -2.92
CA VAL A 50 -12.70 -6.72 -1.66
C VAL A 50 -11.17 -6.64 -1.79
N ALA A 51 -10.58 -7.06 -2.91
CA ALA A 51 -9.14 -6.91 -3.15
C ALA A 51 -8.68 -5.45 -3.04
N THR A 52 -9.51 -4.51 -3.49
CA THR A 52 -9.22 -3.07 -3.42
C THR A 52 -9.21 -2.55 -1.98
N ILE A 53 -10.06 -3.08 -1.10
CA ILE A 53 -10.26 -2.56 0.27
C ILE A 53 -9.28 -3.22 1.25
N ASP A 54 -9.16 -4.55 1.18
CA ASP A 54 -8.47 -5.39 2.16
C ASP A 54 -7.16 -5.98 1.57
N GLY A 55 -6.78 -5.57 0.36
CA GLY A 55 -5.66 -6.14 -0.39
C GLY A 55 -5.99 -7.51 -0.99
N ASP A 56 -5.04 -8.09 -1.72
CA ASP A 56 -5.20 -9.38 -2.42
C ASP A 56 -5.69 -10.51 -1.49
N GLN A 57 -5.26 -10.49 -0.23
CA GLN A 57 -5.69 -11.45 0.81
C GLN A 57 -7.19 -11.38 1.10
N GLY A 58 -7.82 -10.22 0.91
CA GLY A 58 -9.26 -10.06 1.01
C GLY A 58 -10.01 -10.83 -0.08
N ALA A 59 -9.48 -10.88 -1.31
CA ALA A 59 -10.06 -11.70 -2.37
C ALA A 59 -9.91 -13.20 -2.05
N ASP A 60 -8.80 -13.61 -1.47
CA ASP A 60 -8.58 -15.00 -1.04
C ASP A 60 -9.53 -15.40 0.09
N ARG A 61 -9.78 -14.48 1.05
CA ARG A 61 -10.79 -14.65 2.11
C ARG A 61 -12.20 -14.81 1.54
N ALA A 62 -12.60 -13.93 0.62
CA ALA A 62 -13.90 -13.99 -0.03
C ALA A 62 -14.07 -15.29 -0.85
N ALA A 63 -12.99 -15.75 -1.49
CA ALA A 63 -12.96 -17.02 -2.20
C ALA A 63 -13.08 -18.22 -1.25
N ALA A 64 -12.37 -18.19 -0.12
CA ALA A 64 -12.50 -19.22 0.90
C ALA A 64 -13.93 -19.26 1.50
N ALA A 65 -14.58 -18.11 1.68
CA ALA A 65 -15.99 -18.06 2.10
C ALA A 65 -16.90 -18.81 1.11
N GLU A 66 -16.72 -18.60 -0.20
CA GLU A 66 -17.48 -19.31 -1.23
C GLU A 66 -17.22 -20.82 -1.19
N LEU A 67 -15.94 -21.21 -1.11
CA LEU A 67 -15.55 -22.62 -1.04
C LEU A 67 -16.07 -23.32 0.23
N LEU A 68 -16.15 -22.59 1.35
CA LEU A 68 -16.69 -23.08 2.62
C LEU A 68 -18.20 -23.29 2.52
N LEU A 69 -18.94 -22.34 1.95
CA LEU A 69 -20.38 -22.47 1.68
C LEU A 69 -20.69 -23.62 0.72
N ALA A 70 -19.86 -23.81 -0.30
CA ALA A 70 -19.97 -24.92 -1.24
C ALA A 70 -19.57 -26.28 -0.61
N GLY A 71 -19.05 -26.27 0.62
CA GLY A 71 -18.56 -27.47 1.31
C GLY A 71 -17.38 -28.14 0.61
N LEU A 72 -16.58 -27.36 -0.13
CA LEU A 72 -15.39 -27.84 -0.83
C LEU A 72 -14.17 -27.79 0.09
N ILE A 73 -14.14 -26.84 1.02
CA ILE A 73 -13.11 -26.77 2.07
C ILE A 73 -13.76 -26.86 3.45
N ARG A 74 -12.94 -27.17 4.45
CA ARG A 74 -13.29 -27.07 5.87
C ARG A 74 -12.15 -26.40 6.62
N ILE A 75 -12.50 -25.64 7.65
CA ILE A 75 -11.53 -25.02 8.56
C ILE A 75 -11.37 -25.95 9.76
N GLU A 76 -10.14 -26.34 10.05
CA GLU A 76 -9.79 -27.16 11.20
C GLU A 76 -9.83 -26.33 12.49
N GLU A 77 -9.84 -26.99 13.65
CA GLU A 77 -9.86 -26.31 14.95
C GLU A 77 -8.64 -25.39 15.16
N ASP A 78 -7.51 -25.73 14.55
CA ASP A 78 -6.28 -24.96 14.59
C ASP A 78 -6.24 -23.76 13.62
N GLY A 79 -7.30 -23.53 12.84
CA GLY A 79 -7.38 -22.44 11.87
C GLY A 79 -6.80 -22.75 10.49
N ARG A 80 -6.23 -23.93 10.26
CA ARG A 80 -5.77 -24.35 8.92
C ARG A 80 -6.94 -24.83 8.07
N VAL A 81 -6.79 -24.72 6.76
CA VAL A 81 -7.83 -25.08 5.80
C VAL A 81 -7.49 -26.42 5.16
N ALA A 82 -8.45 -27.35 5.19
CA ALA A 82 -8.34 -28.65 4.53
C ALA A 82 -9.35 -28.76 3.39
N VAL A 83 -8.93 -29.41 2.30
CA VAL A 83 -9.83 -29.77 1.20
C VAL A 83 -10.68 -30.96 1.62
N THR A 84 -12.00 -30.87 1.42
CA THR A 84 -12.92 -31.99 1.69
C THR A 84 -12.87 -33.04 0.58
N GLY A 85 -13.48 -34.20 0.79
CA GLY A 85 -13.61 -35.21 -0.28
C GLY A 85 -14.28 -34.66 -1.55
N ARG A 86 -15.32 -33.83 -1.41
CA ARG A 86 -15.96 -33.13 -2.53
C ARG A 86 -15.03 -32.10 -3.18
N GLY A 87 -14.29 -31.38 -2.34
CA GLY A 87 -13.28 -30.43 -2.80
C GLY A 87 -12.13 -31.08 -3.54
N ALA A 88 -11.89 -32.39 -3.41
CA ALA A 88 -10.85 -33.10 -4.17
C ALA A 88 -11.31 -33.53 -5.57
N GLU A 89 -12.62 -33.57 -5.84
CA GLU A 89 -13.19 -33.99 -7.13
C GLU A 89 -12.86 -32.95 -8.23
N THR A 90 -12.18 -33.37 -9.30
CA THR A 90 -11.65 -32.43 -10.31
C THR A 90 -12.73 -31.75 -11.15
N ASP A 91 -13.89 -32.38 -11.30
CA ASP A 91 -15.08 -31.86 -11.98
C ASP A 91 -15.80 -30.76 -11.20
N ARG A 92 -15.58 -30.67 -9.88
CA ARG A 92 -16.13 -29.60 -9.04
C ARG A 92 -15.16 -28.44 -8.92
N MET A 93 -15.12 -27.62 -9.97
CA MET A 93 -14.37 -26.36 -9.99
C MET A 93 -15.31 -25.16 -9.89
N PRO A 94 -15.00 -24.15 -9.06
CA PRO A 94 -15.68 -22.86 -9.12
C PRO A 94 -15.58 -22.24 -10.52
N GLU A 95 -16.63 -21.54 -10.96
CA GLU A 95 -16.64 -20.84 -12.24
C GLU A 95 -15.70 -19.61 -12.22
N HIS A 96 -15.63 -18.93 -11.07
CA HIS A 96 -14.82 -17.71 -10.93
C HIS A 96 -13.32 -18.06 -10.74
N PRO A 97 -12.39 -17.35 -11.42
CA PRO A 97 -10.96 -17.68 -11.39
C PRO A 97 -10.31 -17.58 -10.00
N VAL A 98 -10.80 -16.69 -9.13
CA VAL A 98 -10.24 -16.49 -7.78
C VAL A 98 -10.50 -17.71 -6.87
N PRO A 99 -11.75 -18.16 -6.63
CA PRO A 99 -11.99 -19.38 -5.86
C PRO A 99 -11.44 -20.63 -6.53
N ALA A 100 -11.37 -20.69 -7.86
CA ALA A 100 -10.67 -21.78 -8.55
C ALA A 100 -9.16 -21.80 -8.22
N ALA A 101 -8.50 -20.64 -8.21
CA ALA A 101 -7.09 -20.52 -7.85
C ALA A 101 -6.82 -20.96 -6.40
N VAL A 102 -7.67 -20.54 -5.45
CA VAL A 102 -7.59 -20.97 -4.05
C VAL A 102 -7.74 -22.50 -3.94
N LEU A 103 -8.78 -23.07 -4.56
CA LEU A 103 -9.05 -24.50 -4.48
C LEU A 103 -7.92 -25.34 -5.08
N VAL A 104 -7.38 -24.94 -6.24
CA VAL A 104 -6.26 -25.64 -6.87
C VAL A 104 -5.01 -25.59 -6.00
N THR A 105 -4.70 -24.45 -5.38
CA THR A 105 -3.56 -24.35 -4.46
C THR A 105 -3.74 -25.24 -3.23
N LEU A 106 -4.93 -25.24 -2.62
CA LEU A 106 -5.22 -26.10 -1.47
C LEU A 106 -5.17 -27.59 -1.82
N ARG A 107 -5.62 -27.99 -3.03
CA ARG A 107 -5.50 -29.38 -3.52
C ARG A 107 -4.05 -29.84 -3.67
N GLY A 108 -3.13 -28.91 -3.97
CA GLY A 108 -1.71 -29.20 -4.07
C GLY A 108 -1.07 -29.58 -2.73
N HIS A 109 -1.74 -29.30 -1.61
CA HIS A 109 -1.25 -29.57 -0.28
C HIS A 109 -1.85 -30.86 0.29
N THR A 110 -0.98 -31.77 0.75
CA THR A 110 -1.38 -33.05 1.35
C THR A 110 -1.85 -32.93 2.81
N ARG A 111 -1.62 -31.78 3.45
CA ARG A 111 -2.00 -31.45 4.82
C ARG A 111 -2.79 -30.14 4.84
N PRO A 112 -3.60 -29.90 5.89
CA PRO A 112 -4.27 -28.62 6.07
C PRO A 112 -3.28 -27.46 5.96
N HIS A 113 -3.63 -26.45 5.17
CA HIS A 113 -2.75 -25.35 4.82
C HIS A 113 -3.29 -24.02 5.37
N PRO A 114 -2.43 -23.13 5.92
CA PRO A 114 -2.86 -21.81 6.37
C PRO A 114 -3.39 -20.96 5.21
N LEU A 115 -4.59 -20.41 5.35
CA LEU A 115 -5.18 -19.56 4.30
C LEU A 115 -4.38 -18.28 4.09
N ILE A 116 -3.90 -17.69 5.17
CA ILE A 116 -3.03 -16.51 5.16
C ILE A 116 -1.68 -16.74 4.48
N TRP A 117 -1.31 -17.97 4.09
CA TRP A 117 -0.04 -18.21 3.39
C TRP A 117 -0.20 -18.22 1.87
N LEU A 118 -1.43 -18.15 1.36
CA LEU A 118 -1.66 -18.12 -0.08
C LEU A 118 -1.03 -16.89 -0.77
N TYR A 119 -0.90 -15.75 -0.09
CA TYR A 119 -0.30 -14.54 -0.68
C TYR A 119 1.21 -14.68 -0.95
N VAL A 120 1.91 -15.61 -0.29
CA VAL A 120 3.33 -15.90 -0.56
C VAL A 120 3.53 -17.08 -1.50
N ASP A 121 2.48 -17.85 -1.79
CA ASP A 121 2.54 -18.93 -2.77
C ASP A 121 2.60 -18.33 -4.18
N ALA A 122 3.79 -18.36 -4.78
CA ALA A 122 4.02 -17.78 -6.11
C ALA A 122 3.13 -18.40 -7.19
N GLU A 123 2.76 -19.68 -7.06
CA GLU A 123 1.92 -20.36 -8.03
C GLU A 123 0.44 -19.99 -7.85
N HIS A 124 -0.01 -19.78 -6.61
CA HIS A 124 -1.31 -19.19 -6.33
C HIS A 124 -1.43 -17.78 -6.93
N CYS A 125 -0.46 -16.91 -6.65
CA CYS A 125 -0.43 -15.55 -7.20
C CYS A 125 -0.43 -15.58 -8.75
N ARG A 126 0.36 -16.47 -9.38
CA ARG A 126 0.34 -16.65 -10.85
C ARG A 126 -1.05 -16.97 -11.42
N ARG A 127 -1.92 -17.65 -10.67
CA ARG A 127 -3.29 -17.99 -11.11
C ARG A 127 -4.29 -16.88 -10.85
N ARG A 128 -4.20 -16.20 -9.70
CA ARG A 128 -5.12 -15.14 -9.28
C ARG A 128 -4.84 -13.82 -9.97
N ASP A 129 -3.57 -13.42 -10.04
CA ASP A 129 -3.15 -12.10 -10.50
C ASP A 129 -3.58 -11.75 -11.93
N PRO A 130 -3.67 -12.67 -12.91
CA PRO A 130 -4.21 -12.34 -14.23
C PRO A 130 -5.63 -11.77 -14.19
N PHE A 131 -6.48 -12.30 -13.31
CA PHE A 131 -7.84 -11.77 -13.12
C PHE A 131 -7.79 -10.38 -12.49
N LEU A 132 -7.07 -10.22 -11.37
CA LEU A 132 -6.96 -8.93 -10.68
C LEU A 132 -6.38 -7.86 -11.61
N ARG A 133 -5.31 -8.18 -12.36
CA ARG A 133 -4.72 -7.29 -13.37
C ARG A 133 -5.67 -6.94 -14.51
N ALA A 134 -6.56 -7.85 -14.91
CA ALA A 134 -7.54 -7.60 -15.96
C ALA A 134 -8.74 -6.76 -15.47
N GLU A 135 -9.12 -6.88 -14.20
CA GLU A 135 -10.05 -5.97 -13.55
C GLU A 135 -9.40 -4.59 -13.37
N ASP A 136 -8.18 -4.51 -12.82
CA ASP A 136 -7.41 -3.27 -12.68
C ASP A 136 -7.28 -2.50 -14.01
N ALA A 137 -7.11 -3.22 -15.13
CA ALA A 137 -6.98 -2.62 -16.46
C ALA A 137 -8.30 -2.06 -17.02
N ARG A 138 -9.45 -2.51 -16.53
CA ARG A 138 -10.77 -2.00 -16.93
C ARG A 138 -11.08 -0.65 -16.29
N TRP A 139 -10.54 -0.42 -15.09
CA TRP A 139 -10.70 0.84 -14.40
C TRP A 139 -9.64 1.83 -14.89
N PRO A 140 -10.00 3.10 -15.15
CA PRO A 140 -9.02 4.10 -15.56
C PRO A 140 -7.91 4.12 -14.52
N ARG A 141 -6.70 3.73 -14.92
CA ARG A 141 -5.55 3.58 -14.02
C ARG A 141 -5.49 4.76 -13.07
N TRP A 142 -5.86 4.53 -11.82
CA TRP A 142 -5.11 5.15 -10.75
C TRP A 142 -3.67 4.69 -10.97
N PRO A 143 -2.67 5.60 -11.08
CA PRO A 143 -1.32 5.16 -10.79
C PRO A 143 -1.45 4.46 -9.45
N GLY A 144 -1.12 3.16 -9.42
CA GLY A 144 -1.65 2.22 -8.45
C GLY A 144 -1.29 2.58 -7.02
N HIS A 145 -1.22 1.59 -6.15
CA HIS A 145 -0.55 1.70 -4.85
C HIS A 145 0.87 2.31 -4.84
N ALA A 146 1.38 2.84 -5.97
CA ALA A 146 2.47 3.79 -6.02
C ALA A 146 2.15 4.96 -5.10
N GLU A 147 2.63 4.84 -3.86
CA GLU A 147 3.20 5.89 -3.04
C GLU A 147 2.96 7.27 -3.60
N ASP A 148 2.21 8.12 -2.89
CA ASP A 148 1.88 9.47 -3.33
C ASP A 148 3.18 10.22 -3.74
N ARG A 149 3.51 10.15 -5.03
CA ARG A 149 4.79 10.65 -5.56
C ARG A 149 4.88 12.16 -5.41
N LEU A 150 3.73 12.84 -5.29
CA LEU A 150 3.67 14.26 -4.99
C LEU A 150 3.96 14.53 -3.51
N GLN A 151 3.45 13.72 -2.59
CA GLN A 151 3.84 13.79 -1.18
C GLN A 151 5.32 13.45 -0.99
N ILE A 152 5.83 12.41 -1.64
CA ILE A 152 7.27 12.08 -1.65
C ILE A 152 8.08 13.24 -2.24
N ALA A 153 7.65 13.82 -3.36
CA ALA A 153 8.32 14.99 -3.93
C ALA A 153 8.29 16.18 -2.98
N ALA A 154 7.17 16.46 -2.31
CA ALA A 154 7.05 17.53 -1.32
C ALA A 154 7.98 17.29 -0.11
N ILE A 155 8.09 16.04 0.34
CA ILE A 155 8.99 15.62 1.43
C ILE A 155 10.46 15.75 0.99
N LEU A 156 10.82 15.36 -0.24
CA LEU A 156 12.20 15.41 -0.74
C LEU A 156 12.66 16.82 -1.11
N VAL A 157 11.74 17.69 -1.54
CA VAL A 157 12.04 19.09 -1.86
C VAL A 157 12.18 19.93 -0.58
N ALA A 158 11.55 19.54 0.52
CA ALA A 158 11.69 20.20 1.82
C ALA A 158 13.15 20.36 2.31
N PRO A 159 13.97 19.31 2.44
CA PRO A 159 15.36 19.43 2.91
C PRO A 159 16.24 20.22 1.93
N LEU A 160 15.97 20.16 0.62
CA LEU A 160 16.69 20.95 -0.38
C LEU A 160 16.47 22.45 -0.18
N LEU A 161 15.20 22.84 -0.03
CA LEU A 161 14.80 24.22 0.22
C LEU A 161 15.27 24.72 1.60
N ALA A 162 15.20 23.87 2.63
CA ALA A 162 15.76 24.16 3.95
C ALA A 162 17.28 24.37 3.90
N GLY A 163 18.00 23.62 3.05
CA GLY A 163 19.45 23.74 2.88
C GLY A 163 19.82 25.06 2.24
N TRP A 164 19.05 25.47 1.22
CA TRP A 164 19.23 26.77 0.60
C TRP A 164 18.93 27.90 1.58
N LEU A 165 17.85 27.81 2.36
CA LEU A 165 17.53 28.81 3.38
C LEU A 165 18.62 28.92 4.46
N ALA A 166 19.10 27.78 4.98
CA ALA A 166 20.17 27.75 5.97
C ALA A 166 21.46 28.38 5.42
N ALA A 167 21.84 28.06 4.18
CA ALA A 167 23.00 28.67 3.52
C ALA A 167 22.86 30.20 3.38
N GLN A 168 21.66 30.70 3.06
CA GLN A 168 21.44 32.15 3.00
C GLN A 168 21.48 32.81 4.37
N LEU A 169 20.90 32.18 5.40
CA LEU A 169 20.94 32.73 6.76
C LEU A 169 22.39 32.86 7.26
N LEU A 170 23.24 31.85 7.02
CA LEU A 170 24.66 31.90 7.37
C LEU A 170 25.42 32.99 6.60
N TYR A 171 25.07 33.18 5.32
CA TYR A 171 25.67 34.23 4.48
C TYR A 171 25.24 35.63 4.91
N VAL A 172 23.99 35.81 5.35
CA VAL A 172 23.47 37.09 5.84
C VAL A 172 24.03 37.43 7.23
N SER A 173 24.28 36.42 8.07
CA SER A 173 24.78 36.63 9.43
C SER A 173 26.30 36.83 9.53
N ASP A 174 27.04 36.92 8.41
CA ASP A 174 28.51 36.96 8.37
C ASP A 174 29.17 35.86 9.24
N ALA A 175 28.54 34.69 9.33
CA ALA A 175 28.92 33.65 10.29
C ALA A 175 30.24 32.93 9.96
N PHE A 176 30.90 33.29 8.86
CA PHE A 176 32.16 32.69 8.42
C PHE A 176 33.30 33.71 8.53
N ALA A 177 34.13 33.57 9.56
CA ALA A 177 35.40 34.26 9.68
C ALA A 177 36.59 33.38 9.22
N PRO A 178 37.77 33.96 8.96
CA PRO A 178 38.80 33.35 8.11
C PRO A 178 39.65 32.23 8.74
N ASN A 179 39.42 31.86 10.00
CA ASN A 179 40.17 30.85 10.73
C ASN A 179 39.44 29.49 10.80
N ALA A 180 40.21 28.40 10.68
CA ALA A 180 39.69 27.03 10.50
C ALA A 180 38.74 26.55 11.62
N ALA A 181 38.94 27.01 12.86
CA ALA A 181 38.05 26.68 13.98
C ALA A 181 36.66 27.31 13.83
N GLU A 182 36.58 28.54 13.30
CA GLU A 182 35.31 29.24 13.09
C GLU A 182 34.59 28.71 11.85
N ILE A 183 35.32 28.21 10.85
CA ILE A 183 34.75 27.46 9.72
C ILE A 183 34.04 26.18 10.21
N ALA A 184 34.66 25.43 11.12
CA ALA A 184 34.06 24.22 11.68
C ALA A 184 32.79 24.53 12.51
N VAL A 185 32.83 25.61 13.31
CA VAL A 185 31.68 26.08 14.08
C VAL A 185 30.56 26.58 13.17
N GLY A 186 30.88 27.34 12.12
CA GLY A 186 29.91 27.82 11.12
C GLY A 186 29.28 26.68 10.32
N ALA A 187 30.06 25.66 9.95
CA ALA A 187 29.55 24.45 9.30
C ALA A 187 28.60 23.66 10.23
N PHE A 188 28.95 23.51 11.51
CA PHE A 188 28.09 22.86 12.50
C PHE A 188 26.77 23.63 12.74
N LEU A 189 26.85 24.95 12.90
CA LEU A 189 25.67 25.83 13.03
C LEU A 189 24.80 25.78 11.77
N GLY A 190 25.41 25.73 10.59
CA GLY A 190 24.70 25.58 9.32
C GLY A 190 23.96 24.25 9.20
N LEU A 191 24.62 23.14 9.57
CA LEU A 191 23.99 21.82 9.60
C LEU A 191 22.87 21.74 10.63
N LEU A 192 23.05 22.33 11.81
CA LEU A 192 22.00 22.38 12.84
C LEU A 192 20.80 23.19 12.36
N THR A 193 21.04 24.36 11.78
CA THR A 193 20.00 25.22 11.21
C THR A 193 19.25 24.50 10.10
N TRP A 194 19.98 23.84 9.20
CA TRP A 194 19.41 23.01 8.15
C TRP A 194 18.54 21.89 8.73
N ALA A 195 19.03 21.13 9.70
CA ALA A 195 18.29 20.03 10.31
C ALA A 195 17.00 20.49 10.96
N VAL A 196 17.01 21.63 11.67
CA VAL A 196 15.82 22.21 12.28
C VAL A 196 14.80 22.62 11.22
N PHE A 197 15.21 23.34 10.18
CA PHE A 197 14.30 23.75 9.11
C PHE A 197 13.78 22.56 8.29
N ALA A 198 14.63 21.58 8.00
CA ALA A 198 14.23 20.36 7.31
C ALA A 198 13.20 19.58 8.12
N LEU A 199 13.40 19.45 9.44
CA LEU A 199 12.44 18.80 10.33
C LEU A 199 11.12 19.56 10.40
N VAL A 200 11.15 20.88 10.61
CA VAL A 200 9.93 21.71 10.67
C VAL A 200 9.15 21.61 9.36
N LEU A 201 9.83 21.76 8.22
CA LEU A 201 9.17 21.71 6.92
C LEU A 201 8.66 20.31 6.59
N HIS A 202 9.40 19.26 6.97
CA HIS A 202 8.93 17.87 6.88
C HIS A 202 7.65 17.67 7.70
N VAL A 203 7.61 18.12 8.95
CA VAL A 203 6.42 18.02 9.80
C VAL A 203 5.26 18.82 9.23
N VAL A 204 5.51 20.03 8.73
CA VAL A 204 4.47 20.85 8.07
C VAL A 204 3.92 20.13 6.84
N VAL A 205 4.77 19.54 6.01
CA VAL A 205 4.32 18.72 4.88
C VAL A 205 3.51 17.51 5.38
N MET A 206 3.98 16.76 6.37
CA MET A 206 3.24 15.61 6.90
C MET A 206 1.87 15.98 7.49
N VAL A 207 1.72 17.17 8.10
CA VAL A 207 0.47 17.61 8.73
C VAL A 207 -0.48 18.28 7.73
N VAL A 208 0.05 19.09 6.81
CA VAL A 208 -0.74 19.92 5.90
C VAL A 208 -0.99 19.23 4.57
N TRP A 209 -0.07 18.36 4.12
CA TRP A 209 -0.23 17.67 2.86
C TRP A 209 -1.38 16.67 2.96
N PRO A 210 -2.46 16.86 2.18
CA PRO A 210 -3.59 15.97 2.24
C PRO A 210 -3.18 14.57 1.76
N GLU A 211 -3.43 13.55 2.58
CA GLU A 211 -3.31 12.16 2.14
C GLU A 211 -4.16 11.97 0.88
N ARG A 212 -3.54 11.47 -0.19
CA ARG A 212 -4.28 11.11 -1.40
C ARG A 212 -5.24 9.98 -1.06
N ARG A 213 -6.52 10.33 -0.92
CA ARG A 213 -7.59 9.36 -0.69
C ARG A 213 -7.71 8.47 -1.91
N ASP A 214 -7.60 7.17 -1.70
CA ASP A 214 -8.02 6.20 -2.70
C ASP A 214 -9.55 6.25 -2.81
N ARG A 215 -10.02 7.07 -3.75
CA ARG A 215 -11.45 7.29 -4.02
C ARG A 215 -12.14 6.03 -4.52
N PHE A 216 -11.40 5.10 -5.13
CA PHE A 216 -11.96 3.81 -5.51
C PHE A 216 -12.18 2.94 -4.31
N ALA A 217 -11.19 2.85 -3.42
CA ALA A 217 -11.36 2.13 -2.19
C ALA A 217 -12.51 2.73 -1.38
N GLU A 218 -12.68 4.06 -1.38
CA GLU A 218 -13.88 4.71 -0.82
C GLU A 218 -15.17 4.22 -1.52
N TYR A 219 -15.23 4.20 -2.85
CA TYR A 219 -16.38 3.68 -3.61
C TYR A 219 -16.66 2.19 -3.32
N CYS A 220 -15.64 1.33 -3.37
CA CYS A 220 -15.75 -0.10 -3.06
C CYS A 220 -16.25 -0.32 -1.63
N ARG A 221 -15.85 0.51 -0.65
CA ARG A 221 -16.40 0.46 0.72
C ARG A 221 -17.89 0.79 0.81
N THR A 222 -18.45 1.50 -0.17
CA THR A 222 -19.90 1.76 -0.25
C THR A 222 -20.68 0.61 -0.87
N LEU A 223 -20.01 -0.33 -1.55
CA LEU A 223 -20.65 -1.50 -2.14
C LEU A 223 -21.08 -2.48 -1.04
N PRO A 224 -22.11 -3.31 -1.30
CA PRO A 224 -22.45 -4.39 -0.39
C PRO A 224 -21.26 -5.33 -0.14
N PRO A 225 -21.17 -5.97 1.03
CA PRO A 225 -20.16 -6.99 1.30
C PRO A 225 -20.20 -8.11 0.27
N HIS A 226 -19.08 -8.82 0.10
CA HIS A 226 -19.01 -9.94 -0.82
C HIS A 226 -20.15 -10.95 -0.55
N PRO A 227 -20.91 -11.40 -1.57
CA PRO A 227 -22.08 -12.24 -1.37
C PRO A 227 -21.81 -13.50 -0.55
N ALA A 228 -20.67 -14.15 -0.78
CA ALA A 228 -20.25 -15.32 0.00
C ALA A 228 -19.96 -14.99 1.46
N GLU A 229 -19.29 -13.87 1.76
CA GLU A 229 -19.01 -13.47 3.16
C GLU A 229 -20.29 -13.06 3.90
N ALA A 230 -21.21 -12.40 3.19
CA ALA A 230 -22.52 -12.04 3.73
C ALA A 230 -23.36 -13.28 4.07
N ALA A 231 -23.27 -14.33 3.25
CA ALA A 231 -24.04 -15.56 3.39
C ALA A 231 -23.52 -16.52 4.48
N LEU A 232 -22.27 -16.37 4.94
CA LEU A 232 -21.74 -17.16 6.07
C LEU A 232 -22.55 -16.93 7.34
N ASP A 233 -22.75 -17.98 8.14
CA ASP A 233 -23.28 -17.83 9.49
C ASP A 233 -22.22 -17.21 10.45
N PRO A 234 -22.60 -16.68 11.63
CA PRO A 234 -21.65 -16.07 12.56
C PRO A 234 -20.49 -16.97 12.99
N GLY A 235 -20.73 -18.28 13.14
CA GLY A 235 -19.70 -19.24 13.55
C GLY A 235 -18.69 -19.51 12.43
N GLN A 236 -19.17 -19.65 11.20
CA GLN A 236 -18.35 -19.80 10.01
C GLN A 236 -17.52 -18.53 9.74
N ARG A 237 -18.08 -17.33 9.97
CA ARG A 237 -17.33 -16.07 9.88
C ARG A 237 -16.19 -16.02 10.89
N GLU A 238 -16.43 -16.44 12.13
CA GLU A 238 -15.40 -16.47 13.17
C GLU A 238 -14.31 -17.51 12.86
N GLN A 239 -14.68 -18.67 12.32
CA GLN A 239 -13.71 -19.67 11.86
C GLN A 239 -12.85 -19.14 10.71
N LEU A 240 -13.46 -18.45 9.73
CA LEU A 240 -12.75 -17.86 8.61
C LEU A 240 -11.82 -16.72 9.06
N ALA A 241 -12.25 -15.88 9.99
CA ALA A 241 -11.41 -14.85 10.59
C ALA A 241 -10.18 -15.48 11.28
N ARG A 242 -10.38 -16.54 12.08
CA ARG A 242 -9.27 -17.29 12.69
C ARG A 242 -8.31 -17.90 11.68
N ALA A 243 -8.80 -18.36 10.53
CA ALA A 243 -7.96 -18.89 9.46
C ALA A 243 -7.10 -17.81 8.77
N MET A 244 -7.61 -16.58 8.70
CA MET A 244 -6.85 -15.41 8.21
C MET A 244 -5.85 -14.90 9.24
N ASP A 245 -6.17 -14.99 10.53
CA ASP A 245 -5.29 -14.59 11.63
C ASP A 245 -4.32 -15.71 12.06
N TYR A 246 -4.23 -16.80 11.30
CA TYR A 246 -3.37 -17.93 11.64
C TYR A 246 -1.91 -17.50 11.65
N SER A 247 -1.35 -17.35 12.84
CA SER A 247 0.09 -17.34 13.06
C SER A 247 0.50 -18.77 13.42
N PRO A 248 1.40 -19.42 12.65
CA PRO A 248 1.94 -20.68 13.11
C PRO A 248 2.57 -20.49 14.49
N PRO A 249 2.45 -21.48 15.40
CA PRO A 249 3.31 -21.51 16.56
C PRO A 249 4.74 -21.39 16.04
N SER A 250 5.55 -20.54 16.67
CA SER A 250 6.93 -20.26 16.29
C SER A 250 7.76 -21.55 16.30
N GLU A 251 7.67 -22.32 15.22
CA GLU A 251 8.64 -23.35 14.88
C GLU A 251 9.91 -22.64 14.42
N PRO A 252 11.10 -23.11 14.83
CA PRO A 252 12.35 -22.54 14.36
C PRO A 252 12.36 -22.59 12.84
N ASP A 253 12.74 -21.47 12.23
CA ASP A 253 12.83 -21.27 10.78
C ASP A 253 13.28 -22.56 10.08
N PRO A 254 12.46 -23.17 9.20
CA PRO A 254 12.88 -24.32 8.43
C PRO A 254 13.79 -23.94 7.27
N TRP A 255 14.17 -22.66 7.13
CA TRP A 255 15.14 -22.22 6.14
C TRP A 255 16.53 -22.72 6.54
N PRO A 256 17.11 -23.71 5.83
CA PRO A 256 18.54 -23.83 5.84
C PRO A 256 19.04 -22.61 5.05
N LEU A 257 19.76 -21.72 5.72
CA LEU A 257 20.73 -20.87 5.01
C LEU A 257 21.87 -21.77 4.50
N ASP A 258 21.54 -22.72 3.63
CA ASP A 258 22.50 -23.35 2.75
C ASP A 258 22.82 -22.30 1.69
N THR A 259 23.74 -21.40 2.01
CA THR A 259 24.56 -20.74 1.00
C THR A 259 25.60 -21.76 0.54
N PRO A 260 25.48 -22.36 -0.66
CA PRO A 260 26.55 -23.15 -1.22
C PRO A 260 27.51 -22.18 -1.91
N GLY A 261 28.69 -22.00 -1.30
CA GLY A 261 29.90 -21.57 -2.00
C GLY A 261 29.96 -20.14 -2.52
N ALA A 262 30.76 -19.32 -1.84
CA ALA A 262 31.66 -18.41 -2.53
C ALA A 262 33.03 -18.52 -1.85
N PHE A 263 34.00 -18.94 -2.66
CA PHE A 263 35.43 -18.90 -2.38
C PHE A 263 35.93 -17.47 -2.14
#